data_AF-A0AA88GHX8-F1
#
_entry.id   AF-A0AA88GHX8-F1
#
_cell.length_a   1.000
_cell.length_b   1.000
_cell.length_c   1.000
_cell.angle_alpha   90.00
_cell.angle_beta   90.00
_cell.angle_gamma   90.00
#
_symmetry.space_group_name_H-M   'P 1'
#
loop_
_entity.id
_entity.type
_entity.pdbx_description
1 polymer ?
#
loop_
_entity_poly.entity_id
_entity_poly.type
_entity_poly.pdbx_seq_one_letter_code
_entity_poly.pdbx_strand_id
1 'polypeptide(L)'
;MQQRTIPNTKPQQHQHATMRKTSATSRELEKKYNTESLIESMLSESKLTHFQKKEVLSSLKNKSSLPSSGIALSKKHEMDDSLRAYRLKNQPASVDLFPDSNKGKFTTKKKLFDQSLFQREVFRPSATVDREREKNLLATYNEFGGKQSTPSVIIKGRIDKQVVTPPKQTQPQKSRMEEIEEEINDRLLFIEEMEQNGAMNREQKQIILAQIDEYVREMNAICSK
;
A
#
# COMPACT_ATOMS: atom_id res chain seq x y z
N MET A 1 84.09 -24.43 41.56
CA MET A 1 82.78 -24.10 40.95
C MET A 1 82.53 -25.09 39.83
N GLN A 2 81.61 -26.04 40.03
CA GLN A 2 81.15 -26.96 38.99
C GLN A 2 79.90 -26.37 38.34
N GLN A 3 79.86 -26.27 37.01
CA GLN A 3 78.60 -26.30 36.28
C GLN A 3 78.75 -27.23 35.07
N ARG A 4 77.80 -28.16 34.99
CA ARG A 4 77.70 -29.27 34.06
C ARG A 4 76.98 -28.79 32.79
N THR A 5 77.46 -29.26 31.64
CA THR A 5 76.71 -29.38 30.37
C THR A 5 75.59 -30.41 30.52
N ILE A 6 74.42 -30.24 29.86
CA ILE A 6 73.70 -31.12 28.88
C ILE A 6 72.46 -30.33 28.28
N PRO A 7 71.61 -30.81 27.34
CA PRO A 7 71.71 -30.64 25.87
C PRO A 7 70.50 -29.97 25.15
N ASN A 8 70.78 -29.66 23.87
CA ASN A 8 69.94 -29.65 22.66
C ASN A 8 68.56 -30.36 22.71
N THR A 9 67.48 -29.64 22.34
CA THR A 9 66.27 -30.19 21.70
C THR A 9 65.66 -29.17 20.73
N LYS A 10 65.43 -29.58 19.48
CA LYS A 10 64.71 -28.84 18.44
C LYS A 10 63.20 -28.84 18.74
N PRO A 11 62.45 -27.77 18.46
CA PRO A 11 61.01 -27.88 18.22
C PRO A 11 60.70 -28.00 16.73
N GLN A 12 59.73 -28.89 16.47
CA GLN A 12 59.21 -29.32 15.19
C GLN A 12 58.45 -28.21 14.46
N GLN A 13 58.46 -28.30 13.12
CA GLN A 13 57.55 -27.59 12.25
C GLN A 13 56.11 -28.07 12.51
N HIS A 14 55.20 -27.13 12.81
CA HIS A 14 53.77 -27.34 12.63
C HIS A 14 53.30 -26.45 11.48
N GLN A 15 52.88 -27.11 10.40
CA GLN A 15 52.26 -26.48 9.26
C GLN A 15 50.87 -25.99 9.68
N HIS A 16 50.68 -24.67 9.75
CA HIS A 16 49.33 -24.12 9.81
C HIS A 16 48.74 -24.17 8.40
N ALA A 17 47.88 -25.17 8.17
CA ALA A 17 47.01 -25.22 7.01
C ALA A 17 46.03 -24.05 7.08
N THR A 18 46.26 -23.02 6.27
CA THR A 18 45.32 -21.93 6.04
C THR A 18 44.12 -22.46 5.26
N MET A 19 43.10 -22.96 5.97
CA MET A 19 41.78 -23.25 5.41
C MET A 19 41.09 -21.92 5.05
N ARG A 20 41.34 -21.43 3.83
CA ARG A 20 40.46 -20.46 3.17
C ARG A 20 39.20 -21.18 2.72
N LYS A 21 38.12 -21.17 3.52
CA LYS A 21 36.75 -21.48 3.02
C LYS A 21 35.65 -21.24 4.07
N THR A 22 35.36 -19.99 4.44
CA THR A 22 34.10 -19.62 5.13
C THR A 22 33.67 -18.16 4.89
N SER A 23 34.05 -17.53 3.79
CA SER A 23 33.72 -16.10 3.56
C SER A 23 32.25 -15.82 3.19
N ALA A 24 31.50 -16.84 2.74
CA ALA A 24 30.10 -16.68 2.37
C ALA A 24 29.16 -16.71 3.60
N THR A 25 29.33 -17.70 4.47
CA THR A 25 28.53 -17.88 5.69
C THR A 25 28.81 -16.79 6.73
N SER A 26 30.05 -16.31 6.84
CA SER A 26 30.40 -15.18 7.72
C SER A 26 29.80 -13.85 7.25
N ARG A 27 29.79 -13.56 5.93
CA ARG A 27 29.10 -12.37 5.39
C ARG A 27 27.58 -12.43 5.55
N GLU A 28 27.00 -13.61 5.46
CA GLU A 28 25.55 -13.81 5.61
C GLU A 28 25.11 -13.68 7.07
N LEU A 29 25.94 -14.15 8.01
CA LEU A 29 25.77 -13.90 9.44
C LEU A 29 26.03 -12.42 9.79
N GLU A 30 27.04 -11.78 9.22
CA GLU A 30 27.27 -10.34 9.39
C GLU A 30 26.08 -9.51 8.91
N LYS A 31 25.43 -9.87 7.80
CA LYS A 31 24.17 -9.22 7.38
C LYS A 31 23.02 -9.48 8.36
N LYS A 32 22.91 -10.68 8.93
CA LYS A 32 21.89 -11.01 9.95
C LYS A 32 22.05 -10.21 11.25
N TYR A 33 23.25 -9.74 11.58
CA TYR A 33 23.53 -8.96 12.80
C TYR A 33 23.92 -7.49 12.52
N ASN A 34 23.93 -7.05 11.27
CA ASN A 34 24.17 -5.66 10.93
C ASN A 34 22.90 -4.85 11.20
N THR A 35 22.94 -4.04 12.26
CA THR A 35 21.85 -3.17 12.67
C THR A 35 21.42 -2.20 11.56
N GLU A 36 22.33 -1.74 10.71
CA GLU A 36 22.02 -0.87 9.58
C GLU A 36 21.22 -1.62 8.51
N SER A 37 21.63 -2.84 8.17
CA SER A 37 20.92 -3.69 7.20
C SER A 37 19.53 -4.08 7.70
N LEU A 38 19.37 -4.29 9.01
CA LEU A 38 18.07 -4.57 9.63
C LEU A 38 17.15 -3.34 9.56
N ILE A 39 17.68 -2.16 9.90
CA ILE A 39 16.92 -0.91 9.82
C ILE A 39 16.49 -0.63 8.37
N GLU A 40 17.34 -0.89 7.37
CA GLU A 40 16.99 -0.74 5.96
C GLU A 40 15.86 -1.69 5.53
N SER A 41 15.89 -2.96 5.94
CA SER A 41 14.79 -3.91 5.68
C SER A 41 13.49 -3.43 6.32
N MET A 42 13.54 -3.06 7.61
CA MET A 42 12.38 -2.53 8.33
C MET A 42 11.82 -1.27 7.68
N LEU A 43 12.68 -0.36 7.19
CA LEU A 43 12.26 0.84 6.48
C LEU A 43 11.59 0.52 5.14
N SER A 44 12.08 -0.49 4.41
CA SER A 44 11.49 -0.90 3.13
C SER A 44 10.08 -1.47 3.32
N GLU A 45 9.89 -2.33 4.32
CA GLU A 45 8.61 -2.98 4.67
C GLU A 45 7.64 -2.04 5.39
N SER A 46 8.14 -0.97 6.02
CA SER A 46 7.29 0.02 6.68
C SER A 46 6.50 0.89 5.68
N LYS A 47 5.24 1.21 6.02
CA LYS A 47 4.35 2.13 5.29
C LYS A 47 4.74 3.62 5.47
N LEU A 48 6.03 3.92 5.66
CA LEU A 48 6.54 5.28 5.81
C LEU A 48 6.63 5.99 4.44
N THR A 49 6.40 7.31 4.44
CA THR A 49 6.63 8.16 3.26
C THR A 49 8.12 8.27 2.95
N HIS A 50 8.47 8.57 1.69
CA HIS A 50 9.86 8.72 1.26
C HIS A 50 10.64 9.74 2.12
N PHE A 51 9.97 10.83 2.54
CA PHE A 51 10.56 11.84 3.41
C PHE A 51 10.90 11.29 4.81
N GLN A 52 9.99 10.50 5.41
CA GLN A 52 10.22 9.83 6.70
C GLN A 52 11.36 8.81 6.62
N LYS A 53 11.41 8.00 5.54
CA LYS A 53 12.51 7.05 5.31
C LYS A 53 13.86 7.78 5.21
N LYS A 54 13.89 8.91 4.49
CA LYS A 54 15.09 9.75 4.35
C LYS A 54 15.55 10.32 5.69
N GLU A 55 14.64 10.76 6.55
CA GLU A 55 14.97 11.29 7.87
C GLU A 55 15.60 10.22 8.77
N VAL A 56 14.99 9.03 8.85
CA VAL A 56 15.54 7.91 9.64
C VAL A 56 16.93 7.51 9.15
N LEU A 57 17.13 7.39 7.83
CA LEU A 57 18.45 7.09 7.25
C LEU A 57 19.47 8.19 7.53
N SER A 58 19.05 9.46 7.55
CA SER A 58 19.93 10.57 7.88
C SER A 58 20.38 10.54 9.35
N SER A 59 19.49 10.20 10.28
CA SER A 59 19.84 10.04 11.70
C SER A 59 20.79 8.86 11.92
N LEU A 60 20.57 7.75 11.22
CA LEU A 60 21.45 6.58 11.25
C LEU A 60 22.86 6.95 10.77
N LYS A 61 22.97 7.65 9.63
CA LYS A 61 24.24 8.12 9.08
C LYS A 61 24.98 9.08 10.03
N ASN A 62 24.23 9.94 10.71
CA ASN A 62 24.78 10.92 11.65
C ASN A 62 25.04 10.34 13.05
N LYS A 63 24.74 9.05 13.28
CA LYS A 63 24.79 8.38 14.59
C LYS A 63 24.03 9.16 15.68
N SER A 64 22.99 9.90 15.29
CA SER A 64 22.12 10.63 16.20
C SER A 64 20.96 9.75 16.63
N SER A 65 20.28 10.11 17.72
CA SER A 65 19.07 9.43 18.15
C SER A 65 18.02 9.38 17.02
N LEU A 66 17.31 8.26 16.91
CA LEU A 66 16.20 8.11 15.99
C LEU A 66 15.08 9.10 16.34
N PRO A 67 14.29 9.56 15.36
CA PRO A 67 13.18 10.48 15.62
C PRO A 67 12.17 9.82 16.58
N SER A 68 12.10 10.35 17.81
CA SER A 68 11.24 9.82 18.90
C SER A 68 9.75 10.06 18.65
N SER A 69 9.42 11.12 17.90
CA SER A 69 8.07 11.37 17.42
C SER A 69 8.02 11.07 15.93
N GLY A 70 7.11 10.18 15.52
CA GLY A 70 6.76 10.04 14.11
C GLY A 70 6.39 11.41 13.54
N ILE A 71 6.74 11.68 12.28
CA ILE A 71 6.26 12.85 11.55
C ILE A 71 4.74 12.67 11.39
N ALA A 72 3.99 13.04 12.43
CA ALA A 72 2.58 13.27 12.33
C ALA A 72 2.44 14.48 11.41
N LEU A 73 2.07 14.23 10.15
CA LEU A 73 1.38 15.25 9.38
C LEU A 73 0.16 15.61 10.24
N SER A 74 0.23 16.79 10.88
CA SER A 74 -0.69 17.25 11.91
C SER A 74 -0.43 16.69 13.33
N LYS A 75 0.53 17.30 14.02
CA LYS A 75 0.30 18.02 15.29
C LYS A 75 1.44 19.01 15.43
N LYS A 76 1.09 20.24 15.83
CA LYS A 76 2.01 21.37 15.98
C LYS A 76 3.29 20.90 16.69
N HIS A 77 4.41 20.90 15.97
CA HIS A 77 5.71 20.84 16.60
C HIS A 77 5.85 22.17 17.34
N GLU A 78 5.52 22.19 18.63
CA GLU A 78 5.94 23.28 19.51
C GLU A 78 7.47 23.26 19.44
N MET A 79 8.02 24.17 18.63
CA MET A 79 9.44 24.46 18.65
C MET A 79 9.77 24.82 20.09
N ASP A 80 10.64 24.04 20.71
CA ASP A 80 11.22 24.35 22.02
C ASP A 80 11.62 25.83 22.03
N ASP A 81 11.03 26.62 22.92
CA ASP A 81 11.20 28.08 22.96
C ASP A 81 12.69 28.47 23.09
N SER A 82 13.51 27.57 23.62
CA SER A 82 14.97 27.70 23.69
C SER A 82 15.63 27.73 22.30
N LEU A 83 15.18 26.89 21.36
CA LEU A 83 15.68 26.85 19.98
C LEU A 83 15.19 28.06 19.17
N ARG A 84 13.98 28.54 19.47
CA ARG A 84 13.43 29.76 18.86
C ARG A 84 14.21 31.01 19.31
N ALA A 85 14.53 31.11 20.59
CA ALA A 85 15.32 32.19 21.15
C ALA A 85 16.77 32.18 20.64
N TYR A 86 17.40 31.00 20.54
CA TYR A 86 18.76 30.86 20.00
C TYR A 86 18.84 31.27 18.51
N ARG A 87 17.86 30.86 17.70
CA ARG A 87 17.78 31.27 16.28
C ARG A 87 17.57 32.77 16.13
N LEU A 88 16.74 33.41 16.95
CA LEU A 88 16.55 34.85 16.88
C LEU A 88 17.82 35.64 17.27
N LYS A 89 18.56 35.15 18.26
CA LYS A 89 19.74 35.84 18.81
C LYS A 89 20.98 35.72 17.91
N ASN A 90 21.09 34.64 17.13
CA ASN A 90 22.27 34.33 16.34
C ASN A 90 22.02 34.35 14.81
N GLN A 91 20.92 34.95 14.36
CA GLN A 91 20.76 35.24 12.93
C GLN A 91 21.79 36.29 12.51
N PRO A 92 22.72 35.98 11.57
CA PRO A 92 23.45 37.05 10.90
C PRO A 92 22.42 37.96 10.22
N ALA A 93 22.59 39.28 10.33
CA ALA A 93 21.70 40.26 9.70
C ALA A 93 21.37 39.78 8.29
N SER A 94 20.08 39.56 8.01
CA SER A 94 19.61 38.96 6.78
C SER A 94 20.22 39.71 5.60
N VAL A 95 21.12 39.05 4.87
CA VAL A 95 21.55 39.52 3.57
C VAL A 95 20.29 39.52 2.72
N ASP A 96 19.84 40.71 2.31
CA ASP A 96 18.75 40.86 1.36
C ASP A 96 19.13 40.09 0.08
N LEU A 97 18.65 38.86 -0.05
CA LEU A 97 18.86 37.99 -1.21
C LEU A 97 18.19 38.52 -2.48
N PHE A 98 17.48 39.64 -2.37
CA PHE A 98 16.83 40.33 -3.48
C PHE A 98 17.18 41.82 -3.45
N PRO A 99 18.27 42.25 -4.12
CA PRO A 99 18.49 43.66 -4.39
C PRO A 99 17.31 44.20 -5.22
N ASP A 100 17.00 45.44 -4.94
CA ASP A 100 15.74 46.15 -5.17
C ASP A 100 15.39 46.36 -6.66
N SER A 101 15.13 45.28 -7.41
CA SER A 101 14.76 45.36 -8.84
C SER A 101 13.43 44.67 -9.20
N ASN A 102 12.83 43.93 -8.25
CA ASN A 102 11.50 43.33 -8.43
C ASN A 102 10.49 43.68 -7.32
N LYS A 103 10.77 44.69 -6.48
CA LYS A 103 9.77 45.28 -5.58
C LYS A 103 8.76 46.09 -6.40
N GLY A 104 7.83 45.42 -7.05
CA GLY A 104 6.82 46.07 -7.89
C GLY A 104 6.12 45.17 -8.90
N LYS A 105 6.58 43.92 -9.07
CA LYS A 105 5.93 42.93 -9.92
C LYS A 105 5.15 41.88 -9.14
N PHE A 106 4.62 42.24 -7.96
CA PHE A 106 3.43 41.55 -7.49
C PHE A 106 2.30 42.03 -8.39
N THR A 107 1.88 41.17 -9.32
CA THR A 107 0.67 41.41 -10.09
C THR A 107 -0.48 41.46 -9.09
N THR A 108 -0.98 42.67 -8.83
CA THR A 108 -2.17 42.85 -8.00
C THR A 108 -3.31 42.04 -8.60
N LYS A 109 -4.20 41.51 -7.76
CA LYS A 109 -5.37 40.72 -8.19
C LYS A 109 -6.15 41.39 -9.33
N LYS A 110 -6.15 42.74 -9.36
CA LYS A 110 -6.71 43.58 -10.44
C LYS A 110 -6.00 43.39 -11.78
N LYS A 111 -4.66 43.45 -11.84
CA LYS A 111 -3.87 43.20 -13.05
C LYS A 111 -4.07 41.79 -13.60
N LEU A 112 -4.20 40.80 -12.70
CA LEU A 112 -4.47 39.42 -13.07
C LEU A 112 -5.91 39.23 -13.61
N PHE A 113 -6.88 40.00 -13.11
CA PHE A 113 -8.26 40.05 -13.62
C PHE A 113 -8.32 40.71 -15.00
N ASP A 114 -7.63 41.84 -15.18
CA ASP A 114 -7.55 42.57 -16.45
C ASP A 114 -6.84 41.77 -17.54
N GLN A 115 -5.89 40.91 -17.16
CA GLN A 115 -5.15 40.02 -18.08
C GLN A 115 -5.88 38.71 -18.41
N SER A 116 -7.20 38.59 -18.16
CA SER A 116 -8.04 37.43 -18.49
C SER A 116 -7.67 36.09 -17.83
N LEU A 117 -6.55 36.00 -17.09
CA LEU A 117 -6.07 34.76 -16.46
C LEU A 117 -7.01 34.25 -15.35
N PHE A 118 -7.93 35.09 -14.88
CA PHE A 118 -8.93 34.77 -13.85
C PHE A 118 -10.37 34.98 -14.31
N GLN A 119 -10.62 34.99 -15.62
CA GLN A 119 -12.00 34.98 -16.11
C GLN A 119 -12.59 33.61 -15.78
N ARG A 120 -13.45 33.56 -14.76
CA ARG A 120 -14.23 32.35 -14.46
C ARG A 120 -15.02 32.00 -15.71
N GLU A 121 -14.90 30.76 -16.16
CA GLU A 121 -15.77 30.26 -17.21
C GLU A 121 -17.22 30.48 -16.79
N VAL A 122 -17.97 31.14 -17.68
CA VAL A 122 -19.40 31.34 -17.45
C VAL A 122 -20.01 29.95 -17.45
N PHE A 123 -20.59 29.55 -16.32
CA PHE A 123 -21.28 28.27 -16.19
C PHE A 123 -22.34 28.18 -17.29
N ARG A 124 -22.13 27.24 -18.22
CA ARG A 124 -23.12 26.87 -19.21
C ARG A 124 -23.82 25.63 -18.68
N PRO A 125 -25.08 25.73 -18.20
CA PRO A 125 -25.80 24.53 -17.80
C PRO A 125 -25.83 23.56 -18.98
N SER A 126 -25.29 22.36 -18.75
CA SER A 126 -25.47 21.26 -19.70
C SER A 126 -26.95 20.88 -19.74
N ALA A 127 -27.39 20.28 -20.85
CA ALA A 127 -28.74 19.73 -20.95
C ALA A 127 -28.98 18.79 -19.76
N THR A 128 -30.02 19.08 -18.98
CA THR A 128 -30.44 18.22 -17.89
C THR A 128 -30.85 16.88 -18.47
N VAL A 129 -30.09 15.84 -18.16
CA VAL A 129 -30.46 14.47 -18.50
C VAL A 129 -31.67 14.11 -17.64
N ASP A 130 -32.74 13.67 -18.30
CA ASP A 130 -33.88 13.10 -17.62
C ASP A 130 -33.47 11.78 -16.95
N ARG A 131 -33.25 11.85 -15.64
CA ARG A 131 -32.81 10.71 -14.82
C ARG A 131 -33.84 9.59 -14.80
N GLU A 132 -35.13 9.89 -14.93
CA GLU A 132 -36.17 8.86 -14.96
C GLU A 132 -36.13 8.09 -16.27
N ARG A 133 -35.95 8.81 -17.39
CA ARG A 133 -35.77 8.19 -18.70
C ARG A 133 -34.51 7.33 -18.76
N GLU A 134 -33.40 7.81 -18.21
CA GLU A 134 -32.15 7.04 -18.14
C GLU A 134 -32.28 5.81 -17.24
N LYS A 135 -32.88 5.96 -16.06
CA LYS A 135 -33.20 4.83 -15.16
C LYS A 135 -34.03 3.76 -15.88
N ASN A 136 -35.07 4.17 -16.58
CA ASN A 136 -35.95 3.26 -17.32
C ASN A 136 -35.24 2.60 -18.50
N LEU A 137 -34.29 3.28 -19.13
CA LEU A 137 -33.48 2.74 -20.22
C LEU A 137 -32.48 1.70 -19.69
N LEU A 138 -31.80 2.01 -18.58
CA LEU A 138 -30.86 1.10 -17.93
C LEU A 138 -31.56 -0.15 -17.38
N ALA A 139 -32.74 0.00 -16.78
CA ALA A 139 -33.55 -1.13 -16.35
C ALA A 139 -33.84 -2.09 -17.52
N THR A 140 -34.21 -1.54 -18.68
CA THR A 140 -34.42 -2.34 -19.89
C THR A 140 -33.15 -3.00 -20.40
N TYR A 141 -32.01 -2.32 -20.35
CA TYR A 141 -30.75 -2.98 -20.69
C TYR A 141 -30.46 -4.15 -19.76
N ASN A 142 -30.69 -4.01 -18.46
CA ASN A 142 -30.47 -5.10 -17.49
C ASN A 142 -31.41 -6.28 -17.75
N GLU A 143 -32.70 -6.02 -17.99
CA GLU A 143 -33.70 -7.06 -18.29
C GLU A 143 -33.33 -7.88 -19.53
N PHE A 144 -32.83 -7.23 -20.58
CA PHE A 144 -32.50 -7.89 -21.85
C PHE A 144 -31.06 -8.44 -21.90
N GLY A 145 -30.26 -8.29 -20.84
CA GLY A 145 -28.87 -8.78 -20.83
C GLY A 145 -27.86 -7.86 -21.54
N GLY A 146 -28.17 -6.57 -21.62
CA GLY A 146 -27.29 -5.51 -22.08
C GLY A 146 -27.81 -4.75 -23.31
N LYS A 147 -27.15 -3.63 -23.62
CA LYS A 147 -27.52 -2.73 -24.74
C LYS A 147 -27.56 -3.43 -26.10
N GLN A 148 -26.67 -4.39 -26.34
CA GLN A 148 -26.59 -5.11 -27.62
C GLN A 148 -27.70 -6.16 -27.79
N SER A 149 -28.16 -6.72 -26.69
CA SER A 149 -29.24 -7.72 -26.67
C SER A 149 -30.63 -7.05 -26.67
N THR A 150 -30.69 -5.76 -26.35
CA THR A 150 -31.96 -5.02 -26.29
C THR A 150 -32.44 -4.61 -27.69
N PRO A 151 -33.67 -4.98 -28.10
CA PRO A 151 -34.20 -4.57 -29.39
C PRO A 151 -34.29 -3.04 -29.55
N SER A 152 -33.75 -2.50 -30.65
CA SER A 152 -33.75 -1.05 -30.93
C SER A 152 -35.17 -0.45 -30.98
N VAL A 153 -36.17 -1.26 -31.33
CA VAL A 153 -37.59 -0.88 -31.37
C VAL A 153 -38.13 -0.53 -29.97
N ILE A 154 -37.66 -1.22 -28.92
CA ILE A 154 -38.05 -0.96 -27.53
C ILE A 154 -37.37 0.32 -27.02
N ILE A 155 -36.08 0.50 -27.32
CA ILE A 155 -35.30 1.69 -26.93
C ILE A 155 -35.90 2.98 -27.53
N LYS A 156 -36.44 2.87 -28.75
CA LYS A 156 -37.08 3.98 -29.46
C LYS A 156 -38.55 4.20 -29.07
N GLY A 157 -39.09 3.40 -28.13
CA GLY A 157 -40.48 3.51 -27.68
C GLY A 157 -41.51 3.15 -28.74
N ARG A 158 -41.15 2.33 -29.74
CA ARG A 158 -42.06 1.92 -30.82
C ARG A 158 -42.91 0.70 -30.45
N ILE A 159 -42.47 -0.07 -29.47
CA ILE A 159 -43.14 -1.27 -28.97
C ILE A 159 -42.96 -1.28 -27.45
N ASP A 160 -44.04 -1.60 -26.73
CA ASP A 160 -43.98 -1.73 -25.27
C ASP A 160 -43.10 -2.91 -24.84
N LYS A 161 -42.32 -2.69 -23.78
CA LYS A 161 -41.42 -3.69 -23.19
C LYS A 161 -42.16 -4.98 -22.81
N GLN A 162 -43.44 -4.88 -22.44
CA GLN A 162 -44.28 -6.02 -22.05
C GLN A 162 -44.64 -6.95 -23.23
N VAL A 163 -44.56 -6.47 -24.47
CA VAL A 163 -44.87 -7.25 -25.67
C VAL A 163 -43.68 -8.15 -26.07
N VAL A 164 -42.47 -7.78 -25.65
CA VAL A 164 -41.26 -8.54 -25.96
C VAL A 164 -40.78 -9.24 -24.70
N THR A 165 -40.88 -10.57 -24.68
CA THR A 165 -40.32 -11.37 -23.59
C THR A 165 -38.80 -11.24 -23.63
N PRO A 166 -38.15 -10.69 -22.60
CA PRO A 166 -36.69 -10.68 -22.55
C PRO A 166 -36.19 -12.13 -22.55
N PRO A 167 -35.01 -12.40 -23.14
CA PRO A 167 -34.39 -13.71 -23.03
C PRO A 167 -34.28 -14.02 -21.54
N LYS A 168 -34.95 -15.09 -21.09
CA LYS A 168 -34.87 -15.53 -19.71
C LYS A 168 -33.38 -15.74 -19.45
N GLN A 169 -32.79 -14.94 -18.56
CA GLN A 169 -31.48 -15.23 -18.02
C GLN A 169 -31.67 -16.48 -17.18
N THR A 170 -31.68 -17.64 -17.84
CA THR A 170 -31.36 -18.89 -17.20
C THR A 170 -29.91 -18.75 -16.82
N GLN A 171 -29.66 -18.19 -15.62
CA GLN A 171 -28.46 -18.60 -14.92
C GLN A 171 -28.49 -20.12 -14.97
N PRO A 172 -27.42 -20.77 -15.46
CA PRO A 172 -27.36 -22.22 -15.42
C PRO A 172 -27.71 -22.60 -13.98
N GLN A 173 -28.75 -23.42 -13.81
CA GLN A 173 -29.06 -23.95 -12.49
C GLN A 173 -27.85 -24.79 -12.11
N LYS A 174 -26.94 -24.19 -11.34
CA LYS A 174 -25.79 -24.90 -10.81
C LYS A 174 -26.35 -26.05 -10.00
N SER A 175 -25.75 -27.22 -10.16
CA SER A 175 -26.10 -28.33 -9.27
C SER A 175 -25.81 -27.87 -7.84
N ARG A 176 -26.61 -28.30 -6.86
CA ARG A 176 -26.32 -27.98 -5.45
C ARG A 176 -24.89 -28.37 -5.05
N MET A 177 -24.37 -29.44 -5.67
CA MET A 177 -22.97 -29.86 -5.51
C MET A 177 -21.97 -28.80 -6.02
N GLU A 178 -22.23 -28.22 -7.20
CA GLU A 178 -21.38 -27.20 -7.81
C GLU A 178 -21.40 -25.89 -6.99
N GLU A 179 -22.56 -25.53 -6.41
CA GLU A 179 -22.65 -24.41 -5.47
C GLU A 179 -21.80 -24.65 -4.22
N ILE A 180 -21.84 -25.85 -3.63
CA ILE A 180 -21.07 -26.18 -2.43
C ILE A 180 -19.56 -26.15 -2.72
N GLU A 181 -19.12 -26.63 -3.89
CA GLU A 181 -17.72 -26.55 -4.31
C GLU A 181 -17.23 -25.09 -4.43
N GLU A 182 -18.07 -24.21 -4.99
CA GLU A 182 -17.79 -22.77 -5.04
C GLU A 182 -17.74 -22.15 -3.64
N GLU A 183 -18.70 -22.44 -2.77
CA GLU A 183 -18.74 -21.92 -1.41
C GLU A 183 -17.51 -22.35 -0.60
N ILE A 184 -17.04 -23.60 -0.74
CA ILE A 184 -15.81 -24.08 -0.08
C ILE A 184 -14.59 -23.31 -0.60
N ASN A 185 -14.46 -23.13 -1.92
CA ASN A 185 -13.35 -22.40 -2.52
C ASN A 185 -13.35 -20.92 -2.09
N ASP A 186 -14.51 -20.27 -2.06
CA ASP A 186 -14.66 -18.89 -1.60
C ASP A 186 -14.21 -18.73 -0.14
N ARG A 187 -14.54 -19.70 0.74
CA ARG A 187 -14.08 -19.68 2.14
C ARG A 187 -12.58 -19.89 2.27
N LEU A 188 -11.97 -20.74 1.44
CA LEU A 188 -10.52 -20.93 1.41
C LEU A 188 -9.80 -19.67 0.93
N LEU A 189 -10.27 -19.07 -0.17
CA LEU A 189 -9.75 -17.81 -0.68
C LEU A 189 -9.90 -16.68 0.34
N PHE A 190 -11.01 -16.65 1.07
CA PHE A 190 -11.21 -15.68 2.14
C PHE A 190 -10.17 -15.81 3.26
N ILE A 191 -9.84 -17.04 3.68
CA ILE A 191 -8.78 -17.27 4.67
C ILE A 191 -7.44 -16.76 4.12
N GLU A 192 -7.12 -17.07 2.87
CA GLU A 192 -5.87 -16.63 2.23
C GLU A 192 -5.80 -15.10 2.12
N GLU A 193 -6.86 -14.44 1.66
CA GLU A 193 -6.94 -12.98 1.56
C GLU A 193 -6.80 -12.32 2.93
N MET A 194 -7.43 -12.89 3.97
CA MET A 194 -7.32 -12.38 5.33
C MET A 194 -5.92 -12.57 5.91
N GLU A 195 -5.25 -13.68 5.63
CA GLU A 195 -3.86 -13.91 6.03
C GLU A 195 -2.87 -12.98 5.28
N GLN A 196 -3.14 -12.65 4.02
CA GLN A 196 -2.36 -11.68 3.26
C GLN A 196 -2.57 -10.23 3.76
N ASN A 197 -3.79 -9.88 4.12
CA ASN A 197 -4.15 -8.54 4.60
C ASN A 197 -3.77 -8.29 6.07
N GLY A 198 -3.47 -9.35 6.84
CA GLY A 198 -2.98 -9.26 8.21
C GLY A 198 -3.11 -10.55 9.02
N ALA A 199 -2.96 -10.45 10.34
CA ALA A 199 -3.20 -11.58 11.22
C ALA A 199 -4.71 -11.79 11.39
N MET A 200 -5.26 -12.84 10.78
CA MET A 200 -6.64 -13.27 11.02
C MET A 200 -6.78 -13.80 12.45
N ASN A 201 -7.86 -13.44 13.16
CA ASN A 201 -8.07 -13.93 14.52
C ASN A 201 -8.29 -15.45 14.52
N ARG A 202 -7.74 -16.14 15.52
CA ARG A 202 -7.88 -17.61 15.66
C ARG A 202 -9.34 -18.06 15.72
N GLU A 203 -10.19 -17.29 16.40
CA GLU A 203 -11.63 -17.57 16.50
C GLU A 203 -12.33 -17.46 15.14
N GLN A 204 -12.01 -16.42 14.36
CA GLN A 204 -12.54 -16.26 13.01
C GLN A 204 -12.13 -17.43 12.11
N LYS A 205 -10.87 -17.86 12.21
CA LYS A 205 -10.37 -19.05 11.47
C LYS A 205 -11.17 -20.29 11.82
N GLN A 206 -11.43 -20.53 13.11
CA GLN A 206 -12.20 -21.68 13.55
C GLN A 206 -13.65 -21.65 13.06
N ILE A 207 -14.29 -20.48 13.06
CA ILE A 207 -15.66 -20.33 12.53
C ILE A 207 -15.70 -20.69 11.05
N ILE A 208 -14.77 -20.19 10.25
CA ILE A 208 -14.75 -20.45 8.81
C ILE A 208 -14.43 -21.93 8.52
N LEU A 209 -13.51 -22.53 9.26
CA LEU A 209 -13.23 -23.96 9.15
C LEU A 209 -14.46 -24.81 9.51
N ALA A 210 -15.23 -24.42 10.53
CA ALA A 210 -16.48 -25.10 10.88
C ALA A 210 -17.53 -25.00 9.76
N GLN A 211 -17.60 -23.87 9.05
CA GLN A 211 -18.45 -23.71 7.86
C GLN A 211 -18.01 -24.61 6.72
N ILE A 212 -16.69 -24.69 6.45
CA ILE A 212 -16.14 -25.63 5.46
C ILE A 212 -16.51 -27.07 5.81
N ASP A 213 -16.39 -27.46 7.09
CA ASP A 213 -16.78 -28.79 7.54
C ASP A 213 -18.29 -29.06 7.36
N GLU A 214 -19.14 -28.05 7.55
CA GLU A 214 -20.58 -28.16 7.29
C GLU A 214 -20.87 -28.39 5.81
N TYR A 215 -20.24 -27.62 4.93
CA TYR A 215 -20.35 -27.79 3.48
C TYR A 215 -19.84 -29.14 2.99
N VAL A 216 -18.71 -29.62 3.53
CA VAL A 216 -18.19 -30.96 3.21
C VAL A 216 -19.16 -32.05 3.66
N ARG A 217 -19.80 -31.91 4.83
CA ARG A 217 -20.85 -32.85 5.27
C ARG A 217 -22.07 -32.82 4.35
N GLU A 218 -22.51 -31.65 3.92
CA GLU A 218 -23.62 -31.50 2.98
C GLU A 218 -23.30 -32.14 1.62
N MET A 219 -22.10 -31.87 1.07
CA MET A 219 -21.61 -32.45 -0.17
C MET A 219 -21.62 -33.99 -0.11
N ASN A 220 -21.10 -34.57 0.98
CA ASN A 220 -21.10 -36.01 1.19
C ASN A 220 -22.51 -36.60 1.31
N ALA A 221 -23.45 -35.87 1.94
CA ALA A 221 -24.84 -36.30 2.06
C ALA A 221 -25.57 -36.31 0.70
N ILE A 222 -25.18 -35.42 -0.22
CA ILE A 222 -25.70 -35.39 -1.59
C ILE A 222 -25.09 -36.52 -2.43
N CYS A 223 -23.78 -36.77 -2.34
CA CYS A 223 -23.10 -37.87 -3.06
C CYS A 223 -23.49 -39.28 -2.59
N SER A 224 -24.00 -39.42 -1.36
CA SER A 224 -24.41 -40.71 -0.79
C SER A 224 -25.85 -41.11 -1.17
N LYS A 225 -26.64 -40.20 -1.76
CA LYS A 225 -28.00 -40.46 -2.25
C LYS A 225 -28.01 -40.88 -3.71
#